data_AF-A0A1R0M8S2-F1
#
_entry.id   AF-A0A1R0M8S2-F1
#
_cell.length_a   1.000
_cell.length_b   1.000
_cell.length_c   1.000
_cell.angle_alpha   90.00
_cell.angle_beta   90.00
_cell.angle_gamma   90.00
#
_symmetry.space_group_name_H-M   'P 1'
#
loop_
_entity.id
_entity.type
_entity.pdbx_description
1 polymer ?
#
loop_
_entity_poly.entity_id
_entity_poly.type
_entity_poly.pdbx_seq_one_letter_code
_entity_poly.pdbx_strand_id
1 'polypeptide(L)'
;MSITVPDIEVRLGRKIEDDEKPRVEAFITDASALVADYCGSGYREDAPGIRAVVCAEVIRWLAVAPGIVSEKVGDIQVEFGSTATTQSLSPAARTSLKRYRRKLTSTPLQIDTPAWDGILVEGSSVPMRPMNAERP
;
A
#
# COMPACT_ATOMS: atom_id res chain seq x y z
N MET A 1 -17.73 -3.40 -12.10
CA MET A 1 -18.18 -2.02 -12.38
C MET A 1 -17.20 -1.11 -11.69
N SER A 2 -16.49 -0.31 -12.47
CA SER A 2 -15.57 0.72 -12.00
C SER A 2 -16.31 1.81 -11.24
N ILE A 3 -15.60 2.50 -10.34
CA ILE A 3 -16.13 3.70 -9.67
C ILE A 3 -16.31 4.82 -10.69
N THR A 4 -17.39 5.58 -10.53
CA THR A 4 -17.76 6.68 -11.42
C THR A 4 -17.99 7.99 -10.65
N VAL A 5 -18.06 9.11 -11.35
CA VAL A 5 -18.35 10.43 -10.75
C VAL A 5 -19.65 10.43 -9.92
N PRO A 6 -20.76 9.82 -10.36
CA PRO A 6 -21.98 9.71 -9.53
C PRO A 6 -21.77 9.01 -8.19
N ASP A 7 -20.87 8.02 -8.10
CA ASP A 7 -20.55 7.37 -6.81
C ASP A 7 -19.89 8.36 -5.85
N ILE A 8 -19.08 9.29 -6.36
CA ILE A 8 -18.45 10.35 -5.59
C ILE A 8 -19.49 11.40 -5.18
N GLU A 9 -20.38 11.83 -6.08
CA GLU A 9 -21.46 12.79 -5.78
C GLU A 9 -22.36 12.30 -4.64
N VAL A 10 -22.78 11.04 -4.71
CA VAL A 10 -23.59 10.40 -3.66
C VAL A 10 -22.88 10.43 -2.32
N ARG A 11 -21.56 10.23 -2.31
CA ARG A 11 -20.78 10.20 -1.07
C ARG A 11 -20.42 11.59 -0.54
N LEU A 12 -20.23 12.55 -1.44
CA LEU A 12 -19.93 13.94 -1.13
C LEU A 12 -21.17 14.73 -0.69
N GLY A 13 -22.37 14.29 -1.12
CA GLY A 13 -23.63 14.95 -0.80
C GLY A 13 -23.90 16.23 -1.60
N ARG A 14 -23.10 16.50 -2.64
CA ARG A 14 -23.31 17.58 -3.61
C ARG A 14 -23.02 17.08 -5.02
N LYS A 15 -23.59 17.76 -6.01
CA LYS A 15 -23.22 17.56 -7.41
C LYS A 15 -21.81 18.09 -7.67
N ILE A 16 -21.13 17.46 -8.61
CA ILE A 16 -19.82 17.87 -9.12
C ILE A 16 -20.08 18.66 -10.40
N GLU A 17 -19.63 19.91 -10.40
CA GLU A 17 -19.79 20.81 -11.54
C GLU A 17 -18.95 20.33 -12.74
N ASP A 18 -19.35 20.73 -13.95
CA ASP A 18 -18.73 20.23 -15.19
C ASP A 18 -17.24 20.52 -15.31
N ASP A 19 -16.79 21.63 -14.73
CA ASP A 19 -15.38 22.04 -14.66
C ASP A 19 -14.56 21.19 -13.66
N GLU A 20 -15.20 20.64 -12.63
CA GLU A 20 -14.57 19.76 -11.65
C GLU A 20 -14.45 18.31 -12.14
N LYS A 21 -15.30 17.87 -13.08
CA LYS A 21 -15.38 16.46 -13.53
C LYS A 21 -14.06 15.87 -14.02
N PRO A 22 -13.27 16.52 -14.91
CA PRO A 22 -12.02 15.95 -15.41
C PRO A 22 -11.02 15.68 -14.28
N ARG A 23 -11.01 16.55 -13.27
CA ARG A 23 -10.16 16.39 -12.08
C ARG A 23 -10.60 15.22 -11.23
N VAL A 24 -11.92 15.04 -11.04
CA VAL A 24 -12.47 13.92 -10.26
C VAL A 24 -12.17 12.59 -10.97
N GLU A 25 -12.29 12.53 -12.28
CA GLU A 25 -11.94 11.34 -13.07
C GLU A 25 -10.45 10.97 -12.98
N ALA A 26 -9.58 11.98 -13.02
CA ALA A 26 -8.15 11.79 -12.78
C ALA A 26 -7.90 11.20 -11.38
N PHE A 27 -8.52 11.78 -10.34
CA PHE A 27 -8.42 11.27 -8.97
C PHE A 27 -8.98 9.86 -8.80
N ILE A 28 -10.08 9.51 -9.47
CA ILE A 28 -10.59 8.14 -9.46
C ILE A 28 -9.56 7.18 -10.05
N THR A 29 -8.93 7.56 -11.16
CA THR A 29 -7.90 6.76 -11.83
C THR A 29 -6.68 6.56 -10.92
N ASP A 30 -6.15 7.65 -10.36
CA ASP A 30 -4.98 7.63 -9.48
C ASP A 30 -5.24 6.82 -8.20
N ALA A 31 -6.40 7.03 -7.56
CA ALA A 31 -6.78 6.30 -6.35
C ALA A 31 -6.93 4.81 -6.64
N SER A 32 -7.57 4.45 -7.76
CA SER A 32 -7.74 3.05 -8.16
C SER A 32 -6.39 2.38 -8.44
N ALA A 33 -5.47 3.08 -9.11
CA ALA A 33 -4.12 2.59 -9.36
C ALA A 33 -3.34 2.35 -8.06
N LEU A 34 -3.37 3.30 -7.12
CA LEU A 34 -2.71 3.15 -5.81
C LEU A 34 -3.30 2.01 -4.98
N VAL A 35 -4.63 1.83 -5.00
CA VAL A 35 -5.30 0.74 -4.28
C VAL A 35 -4.98 -0.61 -4.92
N ALA A 36 -4.96 -0.67 -6.25
CA ALA A 36 -4.58 -1.88 -6.99
C ALA A 36 -3.13 -2.29 -6.70
N ASP A 37 -2.19 -1.34 -6.73
CA ASP A 37 -0.79 -1.57 -6.39
C ASP A 37 -0.64 -2.06 -4.93
N TYR A 38 -1.34 -1.42 -3.99
CA TYR A 38 -1.30 -1.83 -2.57
C TYR A 38 -1.86 -3.23 -2.32
N CYS A 39 -2.94 -3.61 -3.01
CA CYS A 39 -3.61 -4.90 -2.82
C CYS A 39 -2.96 -6.04 -3.62
N GLY A 40 -2.30 -5.72 -4.74
CA GLY A 40 -1.74 -6.69 -5.68
C GLY A 40 -2.80 -7.66 -6.18
N SER A 41 -2.51 -8.97 -6.12
CA SER A 41 -3.43 -10.02 -6.60
C SER A 41 -4.76 -10.11 -5.85
N GLY A 42 -4.90 -9.45 -4.69
CA GLY A 42 -6.16 -9.40 -3.95
C GLY A 42 -7.06 -8.22 -4.34
N TYR A 43 -6.64 -7.39 -5.30
CA TYR A 43 -7.46 -6.30 -5.82
C TYR A 43 -8.70 -6.84 -6.53
N ARG A 44 -9.86 -6.32 -6.10
CA ARG A 44 -11.17 -6.62 -6.67
C ARG A 44 -11.96 -5.33 -6.74
N GLU A 45 -12.09 -4.79 -7.95
CA GLU A 45 -12.76 -3.51 -8.19
C GLU A 45 -14.22 -3.50 -7.72
N ASP A 46 -14.89 -4.65 -7.79
CA ASP A 46 -16.27 -4.85 -7.35
C ASP A 46 -16.43 -4.96 -5.82
N ALA A 47 -15.33 -5.12 -5.07
CA ALA A 47 -15.41 -5.31 -3.63
C ALA A 47 -15.86 -4.02 -2.92
N PRO A 48 -16.92 -4.08 -2.07
CA PRO A 48 -17.50 -2.89 -1.47
C PRO A 48 -16.51 -2.12 -0.59
N GLY A 49 -15.58 -2.82 0.06
CA GLY A 49 -14.54 -2.17 0.87
C GLY A 49 -13.48 -1.48 0.03
N ILE A 50 -13.15 -2.00 -1.16
CA ILE A 50 -12.22 -1.33 -2.09
C ILE A 50 -12.88 -0.06 -2.63
N ARG A 51 -14.15 -0.16 -3.04
CA ARG A 51 -14.90 1.00 -3.52
C ARG A 51 -14.98 2.12 -2.48
N ALA A 52 -15.32 1.77 -1.24
CA ALA A 52 -15.39 2.75 -0.16
C ALA A 52 -14.06 3.47 0.10
N VAL A 53 -12.93 2.77 -0.04
CA VAL A 53 -11.59 3.35 0.14
C VAL A 53 -11.25 4.30 -1.01
N VAL A 54 -11.49 3.91 -2.26
CA VAL A 54 -11.26 4.78 -3.42
C VAL A 54 -12.10 6.05 -3.29
N CYS A 55 -13.39 5.96 -2.97
CA CYS A 55 -14.22 7.16 -2.75
C CYS A 55 -13.68 8.05 -1.62
N ALA A 56 -13.22 7.46 -0.52
CA ALA A 56 -12.66 8.22 0.61
C ALA A 56 -11.37 8.96 0.24
N GLU A 57 -10.48 8.35 -0.55
CA GLU A 57 -9.26 9.00 -1.03
C GLU A 57 -9.56 10.14 -2.01
N VAL A 58 -10.49 9.94 -2.95
CA VAL A 58 -10.91 10.99 -3.90
C VAL A 58 -11.48 12.19 -3.15
N ILE A 59 -12.40 11.98 -2.20
CA ILE A 59 -12.97 13.06 -1.38
C ILE A 59 -11.88 13.79 -0.59
N ARG A 60 -10.93 13.03 -0.02
CA ARG A 60 -9.80 13.60 0.71
C ARG A 60 -8.91 14.44 -0.20
N TRP A 61 -8.63 14.01 -1.42
CA TRP A 61 -7.81 14.79 -2.37
C TRP A 61 -8.53 16.05 -2.85
N LEU A 62 -9.84 15.98 -3.10
CA LEU A 62 -10.64 17.15 -3.40
C LEU A 62 -10.62 18.18 -2.26
N ALA A 63 -10.60 17.73 -1.00
CA ALA A 63 -10.52 18.62 0.16
C ALA A 63 -9.14 19.28 0.35
N VAL A 64 -8.05 18.60 -0.06
CA VAL A 64 -6.67 19.08 0.14
C VAL A 64 -6.15 19.89 -1.05
N ALA A 65 -6.67 19.63 -2.26
CA ALA A 65 -6.33 20.38 -3.47
C ALA A 65 -7.62 20.94 -4.10
N PRO A 66 -8.19 22.03 -3.55
CA PRO A 66 -9.44 22.62 -4.07
C PRO A 66 -9.33 23.15 -5.51
N GLY A 67 -8.16 23.11 -6.14
CA GLY A 67 -7.90 23.62 -7.49
C GLY A 67 -7.33 25.02 -7.45
N ILE A 68 -7.06 25.60 -8.62
CA ILE A 68 -6.68 27.00 -8.72
C ILE A 68 -7.93 27.82 -8.43
N VAL A 69 -8.07 28.22 -7.16
CA VAL A 69 -9.07 29.21 -6.76
C VAL A 69 -8.43 30.57 -6.99
N SER A 70 -8.87 31.26 -8.02
CA SER A 70 -8.54 32.67 -8.20
C SER A 70 -9.56 33.49 -7.42
N GLU A 71 -9.13 34.12 -6.33
CA GLU A 71 -9.95 35.06 -5.59
C GLU A 71 -9.52 36.48 -5.98
N LYS A 72 -10.48 37.28 -6.46
CA LYS A 72 -10.27 38.70 -6.76
C LYS A 72 -10.79 39.51 -5.58
N VAL A 73 -9.89 40.12 -4.81
CA VAL A 73 -10.23 41.01 -3.70
C VAL A 73 -9.79 42.43 -4.08
N GLY A 74 -10.74 43.25 -4.52
CA GLY A 74 -10.45 44.59 -5.04
C GLY A 74 -9.63 44.55 -6.32
N ASP A 75 -8.46 45.21 -6.32
CA ASP A 75 -7.51 45.24 -7.44
C ASP A 75 -6.44 44.14 -7.38
N ILE A 76 -6.46 43.31 -6.33
CA ILE A 76 -5.47 42.24 -6.14
C ILE A 76 -6.10 40.92 -6.58
N GLN A 77 -5.46 40.28 -7.55
CA GLN A 77 -5.75 38.90 -7.95
C GLN A 77 -4.75 37.98 -7.26
N VAL A 78 -5.23 37.11 -6.38
CA VAL A 78 -4.39 36.08 -5.76
C VAL A 78 -4.68 34.76 -6.44
N GLU A 79 -3.63 34.19 -7.04
CA GLU A 79 -3.65 32.85 -7.59
C GLU A 79 -2.90 31.93 -6.62
N PHE A 80 -3.62 31.02 -5.97
CA PHE A 80 -2.99 30.00 -5.15
C PHE A 80 -2.50 28.87 -6.06
N GLY A 81 -1.19 28.85 -6.32
CA GLY A 81 -0.55 27.70 -6.95
C GLY A 81 -0.66 26.48 -6.01
N SER A 82 -1.46 25.49 -6.40
CA SER A 82 -1.55 24.23 -5.66
C SER A 82 -0.18 23.54 -5.70
N THR A 83 0.51 23.46 -4.56
CA THR A 83 1.68 22.60 -4.43
C THR A 83 1.23 21.16 -4.66
N ALA A 84 1.91 20.44 -5.55
CA ALA A 84 1.56 19.06 -5.88
C ALA A 84 1.58 18.20 -4.60
N THR A 85 0.40 17.94 -4.05
CA THR A 85 0.29 17.06 -2.88
C THR A 85 0.56 15.66 -3.39
N THR A 86 1.58 14.98 -2.85
CA THR A 86 1.87 13.62 -3.25
C THR A 86 0.67 12.72 -2.95
N GLN A 87 -0.04 12.33 -4.01
CA GLN A 87 -1.16 11.41 -3.93
C GLN A 87 -0.64 10.08 -3.42
N SER A 88 -0.96 9.78 -2.16
CA SER A 88 -0.59 8.54 -1.50
C SER A 88 -1.76 8.07 -0.66
N LEU A 89 -1.90 6.75 -0.50
CA LEU A 89 -2.96 6.19 0.34
C LEU A 89 -2.82 6.67 1.78
N SER A 90 -3.93 7.16 2.34
CA SER A 90 -3.97 7.57 3.74
C SER A 90 -3.68 6.39 4.69
N PRO A 91 -3.23 6.66 5.93
CA PRO A 91 -3.03 5.62 6.94
C PRO A 91 -4.31 4.81 7.24
N ALA A 92 -5.47 5.46 7.20
CA ALA A 92 -6.77 4.83 7.40
C ALA A 92 -7.10 3.86 6.24
N ALA A 93 -6.89 4.29 4.99
CA ALA A 93 -7.06 3.43 3.82
C ALA A 93 -6.13 2.22 3.84
N ARG A 94 -4.87 2.40 4.22
CA ARG A 94 -3.94 1.26 4.36
C ARG A 94 -4.45 0.26 5.39
N THR A 95 -4.99 0.75 6.51
CA THR A 95 -5.52 -0.12 7.58
C THR A 95 -6.75 -0.90 7.11
N SER A 96 -7.68 -0.27 6.38
CA SER A 96 -8.87 -0.94 5.85
C SER A 96 -8.54 -1.91 4.70
N LEU A 97 -7.48 -1.66 3.93
CA LEU A 97 -7.03 -2.51 2.84
C LEU A 97 -6.19 -3.71 3.27
N LYS A 98 -5.71 -3.78 4.52
CA LYS A 98 -4.90 -4.90 5.04
C LYS A 98 -5.50 -6.28 4.76
N ARG A 99 -6.83 -6.39 4.78
CA ARG A 99 -7.60 -7.62 4.50
C ARG A 99 -7.54 -8.08 3.05
N TYR A 100 -7.33 -7.16 2.11
CA TYR A 100 -7.26 -7.44 0.67
C TYR A 100 -5.81 -7.65 0.20
N ARG A 101 -4.84 -7.29 1.04
CA ARG A 101 -3.43 -7.48 0.73
C ARG A 101 -3.07 -8.97 0.84
N ARG A 102 -2.35 -9.47 -0.16
CA ARG A 102 -1.76 -10.82 -0.11
C ARG A 102 -0.82 -10.91 1.10
N LYS A 103 -1.04 -11.88 1.97
CA LYS A 103 -0.05 -12.24 3.00
C LYS A 103 1.11 -12.92 2.28
N LEU A 104 2.30 -12.35 2.36
CA LEU A 104 3.52 -13.03 1.94
C LEU A 104 3.74 -14.19 2.91
N THR A 105 3.35 -15.39 2.51
CA THR A 105 3.71 -16.60 3.23
C THR A 105 5.16 -16.88 2.90
N SER A 106 6.06 -16.72 3.88
CA SER A 106 7.43 -17.17 3.74
C SER A 106 7.41 -18.69 3.63
N THR A 107 7.77 -19.23 2.47
CA THR A 107 8.16 -20.64 2.39
C THR A 107 9.49 -20.79 3.13
N PRO A 108 9.57 -21.60 4.20
CA PRO A 108 10.85 -21.89 4.81
C PRO A 108 11.75 -22.53 3.75
N LEU A 109 12.94 -21.99 3.55
CA LEU A 109 13.96 -22.65 2.75
C LEU A 109 14.39 -23.89 3.51
N GLN A 110 13.90 -25.05 3.06
CA GLN A 110 14.45 -26.32 3.49
C GLN A 110 15.83 -26.44 2.84
N ILE A 111 16.86 -26.07 3.59
CA ILE A 111 18.24 -26.39 3.23
C ILE A 111 18.34 -27.90 3.40
N ASP A 112 18.10 -28.63 2.31
CA ASP A 112 18.54 -30.00 2.21
C ASP A 112 20.07 -29.94 2.18
N THR A 113 20.69 -29.96 3.37
CA THR A 113 22.12 -30.16 3.49
C THR A 113 22.39 -31.53 2.87
N PRO A 114 23.07 -31.62 1.72
CA PRO A 114 23.47 -32.92 1.20
C PRO A 114 24.36 -33.57 2.26
N ALA A 115 23.93 -34.72 2.76
CA ALA A 115 24.77 -35.62 3.53
C ALA A 115 25.89 -36.08 2.60
N TRP A 116 26.97 -35.30 2.53
CA TRP A 116 28.26 -35.77 2.05
C TRP A 116 28.83 -36.70 3.12
N ASP A 117 28.18 -37.86 3.29
CA ASP A 117 28.75 -39.01 3.98
C ASP A 117 29.89 -39.54 3.12
N GLY A 118 31.12 -39.46 3.64
CA GLY A 118 32.16 -40.41 3.26
C GLY A 118 33.37 -39.93 2.46
N ILE A 119 33.90 -38.72 2.67
CA ILE A 119 35.34 -38.51 2.46
C ILE A 119 36.03 -38.60 3.82
N LEU A 120 36.46 -39.82 4.14
CA LEU A 120 37.50 -40.13 5.11
C LEU A 120 38.74 -39.28 4.78
N VAL A 121 38.96 -38.20 5.52
CA VAL A 121 40.30 -37.65 5.70
C VAL A 121 40.93 -38.48 6.81
N GLU A 122 41.61 -39.54 6.37
CA GLU A 122 42.52 -40.34 7.19
C GLU A 122 43.65 -39.41 7.65
N GLY A 123 43.64 -39.00 8.93
CA GLY A 123 44.64 -38.04 9.39
C GLY A 123 44.56 -37.68 10.87
N SER A 124 45.42 -38.34 11.65
CA SER A 124 45.96 -37.94 12.96
C SER A 124 45.14 -38.19 14.23
N SER A 125 45.46 -39.33 14.84
CA SER A 125 45.76 -39.55 16.26
C SER A 125 45.85 -38.30 17.17
N VAL A 126 45.15 -38.30 18.31
CA VAL A 126 45.69 -38.55 19.68
C VAL A 126 44.53 -38.93 20.62
N PRO A 127 44.59 -40.02 21.40
CA PRO A 127 43.62 -40.29 22.46
C PRO A 127 44.02 -39.56 23.76
N MET A 128 43.24 -38.58 24.20
CA MET A 128 43.33 -38.10 25.59
C MET A 128 42.51 -39.01 26.51
N ARG A 129 43.24 -39.67 27.40
CA ARG A 129 42.78 -40.52 28.50
C ARG A 129 41.94 -39.69 29.50
N PRO A 130 40.71 -40.07 29.87
CA PRO A 130 40.05 -39.44 31.01
C PRO A 130 40.73 -39.91 32.29
N MET A 131 41.31 -38.96 33.01
CA MET A 131 41.93 -39.17 34.31
C MET A 131 40.81 -39.20 35.37
N ASN A 132 40.53 -40.40 35.89
CA ASN A 132 39.71 -40.58 37.07
C ASN A 132 40.34 -39.83 38.25
N ALA A 133 39.56 -39.00 38.93
CA ALA A 133 39.84 -38.57 40.29
C ALA A 133 38.65 -39.02 41.17
N GLU A 134 38.88 -40.12 41.86
CA GLU A 134 38.07 -40.58 42.99
C GLU A 134 38.28 -39.67 44.21
N ARG A 135 37.15 -39.29 44.83
CA ARG A 135 36.91 -39.18 46.30
C ARG A 135 37.71 -38.14 47.10
N PRO A 136 37.36 -37.87 48.38
CA PRO A 136 36.23 -38.35 49.20
C PRO A 136 35.22 -37.27 49.61
#